data_AF-A0A1N7Q0Q5-F1
#
_entry.id   AF-A0A1N7Q0Q5-F1
#
_cell.length_a   1.000
_cell.length_b   1.000
_cell.length_c   1.000
_cell.angle_alpha   90.00
_cell.angle_beta   90.00
_cell.angle_gamma   90.00
#
_symmetry.space_group_name_H-M   'P 1'
#
loop_
_entity.id
_entity.type
_entity.pdbx_description
1 polymer ?
#
loop_
_entity_poly.entity_id
_entity_poly.type
_entity_poly.pdbx_seq_one_letter_code
_entity_poly.pdbx_strand_id
1 'polypeptide(L)'
;MAYVWLILSGACSVAASVALKLAGAASAQAATSSLLAQAWPYLGAIGAYGLGFGFYALALRQLDLTLAYPLMVAFAIAGLFVYGLVSGTETITALRMAGAAFIAIGVFLILK
;
A
#
# COMPACT_ATOMS: atom_id res chain seq x y z
N MET A 1 1.19 20.30 5.67
CA MET A 1 -0.06 19.77 5.09
C MET A 1 0.20 18.68 4.06
N ALA A 2 1.15 18.85 3.14
CA ALA A 2 1.59 17.84 2.17
C ALA A 2 1.83 16.42 2.73
N TYR A 3 2.54 16.32 3.86
CA TYR A 3 2.86 15.02 4.47
C TYR A 3 1.62 14.23 4.93
N VAL A 4 0.56 14.93 5.37
CA VAL A 4 -0.71 14.27 5.76
C VAL A 4 -1.37 13.62 4.54
N TRP A 5 -1.34 14.29 3.39
CA TRP A 5 -1.82 13.73 2.13
C TRP A 5 -1.01 12.52 1.67
N LEU A 6 0.31 12.52 1.90
CA LEU A 6 1.16 11.35 1.60
C LEU A 6 0.85 10.17 2.51
N ILE A 7 0.66 10.40 3.81
CA ILE A 7 0.28 9.35 4.75
C ILE A 7 -1.08 8.77 4.36
N LEU A 8 -2.04 9.62 4.01
CA LEU A 8 -3.37 9.18 3.60
C LEU A 8 -3.34 8.40 2.27
N SER A 9 -2.53 8.83 1.30
CA SER A 9 -2.24 8.08 0.07
C SER A 9 -1.62 6.71 0.37
N GLY A 10 -0.62 6.68 1.25
CA GLY A 10 0.04 5.46 1.70
C GLY A 10 -0.94 4.50 2.36
N ALA A 11 -1.78 4.98 3.28
CA ALA A 11 -2.81 4.19 3.93
C ALA A 11 -3.84 3.63 2.93
N CYS A 12 -4.24 4.43 1.94
CA CYS A 12 -5.14 3.99 0.88
C CYS A 12 -4.50 2.93 -0.01
N SER A 13 -3.20 3.06 -0.30
CA SER A 13 -2.42 2.07 -1.05
C SER A 13 -2.30 0.74 -0.29
N VAL A 14 -2.13 0.79 1.04
CA VAL A 14 -2.13 -0.40 1.91
C VAL A 14 -3.51 -1.06 1.88
N ALA A 15 -4.58 -0.29 2.09
CA ALA A 15 -5.95 -0.81 2.04
C ALA A 15 -6.27 -1.45 0.68
N ALA A 16 -5.86 -0.82 -0.42
CA ALA A 16 -6.03 -1.36 -1.76
C ALA A 16 -5.26 -2.66 -1.97
N SER A 17 -4.00 -2.72 -1.53
CA SER A 17 -3.14 -3.91 -1.60
C SER A 17 -3.72 -5.08 -0.79
N VAL A 18 -4.25 -4.79 0.40
CA VAL A 18 -4.93 -5.78 1.25
C VAL A 18 -6.21 -6.27 0.59
N ALA A 19 -7.05 -5.37 0.09
CA ALA A 19 -8.27 -5.72 -0.63
C ALA A 19 -7.96 -6.59 -1.86
N LEU A 20 -6.90 -6.28 -2.61
CA LEU A 20 -6.40 -7.08 -3.72
C LEU A 20 -5.96 -8.47 -3.29
N LYS A 21 -5.22 -8.59 -2.19
CA LYS A 21 -4.80 -9.89 -1.64
C LYS A 21 -6.02 -10.74 -1.26
N LEU A 22 -7.02 -10.14 -0.60
CA LEU A 22 -8.25 -10.82 -0.22
C LEU A 22 -9.10 -11.21 -1.44
N ALA A 23 -9.18 -10.34 -2.45
CA ALA A 23 -9.84 -10.62 -3.72
C ALA A 23 -9.20 -11.82 -4.44
N GLY A 24 -7.87 -11.86 -4.48
CA GLY A 24 -7.11 -12.97 -5.06
C GLY A 24 -7.27 -14.30 -4.32
N ALA A 25 -7.35 -14.26 -2.98
CA ALA A 25 -7.63 -15.45 -2.18
C ALA A 25 -9.06 -15.96 -2.42
N ALA A 26 -10.04 -15.06 -2.46
CA ALA A 26 -11.45 -15.41 -2.67
C ALA A 26 -11.71 -15.98 -4.08
N SER A 27 -11.05 -15.46 -5.12
CA SER A 27 -11.18 -15.98 -6.49
C SER A 27 -10.56 -17.37 -6.66
N ALA A 28 -9.49 -17.69 -5.93
CA ALA A 28 -8.87 -19.01 -5.95
C ALA A 28 -9.76 -20.12 -5.33
N GLN A 29 -10.62 -19.78 -4.35
CA GLN A 29 -11.54 -20.72 -3.71
C GLN A 29 -12.88 -20.88 -4.45
N ALA A 30 -13.28 -19.91 -5.28
CA ALA A 30 -14.61 -19.86 -5.85
C ALA A 30 -14.64 -20.46 -7.27
N ALA A 31 -14.80 -21.78 -7.37
CA ALA A 31 -14.90 -22.51 -8.64
C ALA A 31 -16.21 -22.23 -9.42
N THR A 32 -17.21 -21.59 -8.82
CA THR A 32 -18.57 -21.41 -9.39
C THR A 32 -19.18 -20.02 -9.21
N SER A 33 -18.42 -19.03 -8.72
CA SER A 33 -18.93 -17.66 -8.57
C SER A 33 -19.02 -16.94 -9.92
N SER A 34 -20.06 -16.12 -10.11
CA SER A 34 -20.20 -15.30 -11.32
C SER A 34 -19.03 -14.31 -11.46
N LEU A 35 -18.60 -14.04 -12.69
CA LEU A 35 -17.51 -13.10 -12.99
C LEU A 35 -17.74 -11.72 -12.35
N LEU A 36 -18.99 -11.28 -12.27
CA LEU A 36 -19.36 -10.01 -11.65
C LEU A 36 -19.08 -10.00 -10.14
N ALA A 37 -19.34 -11.11 -9.44
CA ALA A 37 -19.09 -11.25 -8.02
C ALA A 37 -17.58 -11.31 -7.71
N GLN A 38 -16.79 -11.91 -8.60
CA GLN A 38 -15.33 -11.87 -8.48
C GLN A 38 -14.75 -10.49 -8.79
N ALA A 39 -15.32 -9.74 -9.74
CA ALA A 39 -14.82 -8.43 -10.14
C ALA A 39 -15.05 -7.33 -9.09
N TRP A 40 -16.10 -7.45 -8.26
CA TRP A 40 -16.48 -6.43 -7.28
C TRP A 40 -15.38 -6.05 -6.26
N PRO A 41 -14.68 -7.01 -5.60
CA PRO A 41 -13.58 -6.66 -4.70
C PRO A 41 -12.36 -6.06 -5.42
N TYR A 42 -12.10 -6.45 -6.68
CA TYR A 42 -11.04 -5.80 -7.48
C TYR A 42 -11.41 -4.35 -7.84
N LEU A 43 -12.68 -4.08 -8.16
CA LEU A 43 -13.15 -2.71 -8.36
C LEU A 43 -12.99 -1.86 -7.09
N GLY A 44 -13.24 -2.44 -5.92
CA GLY A 44 -12.96 -1.79 -4.63
C GLY A 44 -11.48 -1.44 -4.46
N ALA A 45 -10.58 -2.38 -4.78
CA ALA A 45 -9.14 -2.14 -4.72
C ALA A 45 -8.68 -1.07 -5.71
N ILE A 46 -9.20 -1.08 -6.94
CA ILE A 46 -8.93 -0.04 -7.96
C ILE A 46 -9.42 1.32 -7.46
N GLY A 47 -10.62 1.38 -6.89
CA GLY A 47 -11.18 2.61 -6.32
C GLY A 47 -10.29 3.17 -5.20
N ALA A 48 -9.82 2.31 -4.29
CA ALA A 48 -8.89 2.70 -3.24
C ALA A 48 -7.56 3.21 -3.81
N TYR A 49 -6.96 2.51 -4.78
CA TYR A 49 -5.74 3.01 -5.44
C TYR A 49 -5.94 4.36 -6.12
N GLY A 50 -7.07 4.55 -6.82
CA GLY A 50 -7.42 5.81 -7.46
C GLY A 50 -7.59 6.95 -6.45
N LEU A 51 -8.24 6.68 -5.32
CA LEU A 51 -8.41 7.66 -4.24
C LEU A 51 -7.04 8.02 -3.61
N GLY A 52 -6.20 7.02 -3.35
CA GLY A 52 -4.82 7.21 -2.89
C GLY A 52 -4.00 8.07 -3.85
N PHE A 53 -4.10 7.81 -5.14
CA PHE A 53 -3.47 8.63 -6.17
C PHE A 53 -3.96 10.08 -6.16
N GLY A 54 -5.26 10.32 -5.89
CA GLY A 54 -5.80 11.67 -5.71
C GLY A 54 -5.13 12.43 -4.56
N PHE A 55 -4.94 11.78 -3.40
CA PHE A 55 -4.21 12.37 -2.28
C PHE A 55 -2.73 12.58 -2.59
N TYR A 56 -2.10 11.65 -3.30
CA TYR A 56 -0.72 11.80 -3.76
C TYR A 56 -0.55 13.00 -4.69
N ALA A 57 -1.48 13.19 -5.65
CA ALA A 57 -1.47 14.34 -6.54
C ALA A 57 -1.60 15.67 -5.78
N LEU A 58 -2.41 15.71 -4.70
CA LEU A 58 -2.50 16.88 -3.82
C LEU A 58 -1.20 17.15 -3.06
N ALA A 59 -0.50 16.09 -2.62
CA ALA A 59 0.79 16.23 -1.96
C ALA A 59 1.88 16.79 -2.89
N LEU A 60 1.89 16.35 -4.16
CA LEU A 60 2.83 16.82 -5.18
C LEU A 60 2.71 18.32 -5.50
N ARG A 61 1.60 18.97 -5.14
CA ARG A 61 1.47 20.43 -5.29
C ARG A 61 2.37 21.19 -4.31
N GLN A 62 2.89 20.53 -3.28
CA GLN A 62 3.65 21.13 -2.19
C GLN A 62 5.03 20.49 -1.98
N LEU A 63 5.28 19.32 -2.56
CA LEU A 63 6.52 18.55 -2.40
C LEU A 63 7.05 18.11 -3.77
N ASP A 64 8.38 18.12 -3.90
CA ASP A 64 9.04 17.59 -5.07
C ASP A 64 8.81 16.09 -5.22
N LEU A 65 8.69 15.64 -6.47
CA LEU A 65 8.48 14.23 -6.83
C LEU A 65 9.55 13.32 -6.22
N THR A 66 10.80 13.79 -6.19
CA THR A 66 11.96 13.08 -5.64
C THR A 66 11.83 12.81 -4.13
N LEU A 67 11.05 13.61 -3.40
CA LEU A 67 10.80 13.43 -1.97
C LEU A 67 9.46 12.73 -1.71
N ALA A 68 8.41 13.12 -2.44
CA ALA A 68 7.06 12.64 -2.23
C ALA A 68 6.92 11.13 -2.51
N TYR A 69 7.52 10.64 -3.59
CA TYR A 69 7.39 9.25 -4.00
C TYR A 69 8.06 8.28 -3.01
N PRO A 70 9.37 8.44 -2.66
CA PRO A 70 10.02 7.52 -1.74
C PRO A 70 9.37 7.51 -0.36
N LEU A 71 8.91 8.67 0.10
CA LEU A 71 8.21 8.81 1.38
C LEU A 71 6.86 8.06 1.35
N MET A 72 6.06 8.23 0.30
CA MET A 72 4.80 7.48 0.14
C MET A 72 5.04 5.96 0.16
N VAL A 73 6.03 5.51 -0.61
CA VAL A 73 6.37 4.08 -0.71
C VAL A 73 6.85 3.53 0.63
N ALA A 74 7.69 4.28 1.38
CA ALA A 74 8.10 3.88 2.72
C ALA A 74 6.90 3.69 3.66
N PHE A 75 5.94 4.63 3.66
CA PHE A 75 4.73 4.50 4.47
C PHE A 75 3.87 3.32 4.05
N ALA A 76 3.72 3.08 2.74
CA ALA A 76 2.96 1.94 2.24
C ALA A 76 3.61 0.60 2.64
N ILE A 77 4.94 0.48 2.50
CA ILE A 77 5.69 -0.71 2.92
C ILE A 77 5.55 -0.93 4.43
N ALA A 78 5.76 0.11 5.23
CA ALA A 78 5.60 0.02 6.69
C ALA A 78 4.18 -0.44 7.06
N GLY A 79 3.15 0.12 6.44
CA GLY A 79 1.76 -0.26 6.65
C GLY A 79 1.47 -1.71 6.26
N LEU A 80 2.04 -2.20 5.16
CA LEU A 80 1.91 -3.60 4.75
C LEU A 80 2.59 -4.56 5.73
N PHE A 81 3.76 -4.20 6.28
CA PHE A 81 4.42 -4.99 7.32
C PHE A 81 3.59 -5.03 8.61
N VAL A 82 3.03 -3.88 9.05
CA VAL A 82 2.13 -3.82 10.20
C VAL A 82 0.91 -4.69 9.97
N TYR A 83 0.29 -4.60 8.79
CA TYR A 83 -0.83 -5.48 8.41
C TYR A 83 -0.41 -6.96 8.46
N GLY A 84 0.73 -7.31 7.86
CA GLY A 84 1.26 -8.68 7.87
C GLY A 84 1.47 -9.24 9.29
N LEU A 85 2.00 -8.43 10.21
CA LEU A 85 2.15 -8.78 11.62
C LEU A 85 0.80 -9.00 12.31
N VAL A 86 -0.14 -8.08 12.13
CA VAL A 86 -1.45 -8.11 12.81
C VAL A 86 -2.34 -9.21 12.27
N SER A 87 -2.35 -9.43 10.95
CA SER A 87 -3.19 -10.46 10.34
C SER A 87 -2.67 -11.87 10.60
N GLY A 88 -1.40 -12.04 10.98
CA GLY A 88 -0.79 -13.35 11.20
C GLY A 88 -0.72 -14.25 9.94
N THR A 89 -1.12 -13.72 8.78
CA THR A 89 -1.21 -14.47 7.51
C THR A 89 0.14 -14.65 6.83
N GLU A 90 1.16 -13.86 7.20
CA GLU A 90 2.49 -13.92 6.61
C GLU A 90 3.56 -14.12 7.67
N THR A 91 4.44 -15.10 7.43
CA THR A 91 5.66 -15.25 8.22
C THR A 91 6.61 -14.10 7.90
N ILE A 92 6.74 -13.16 8.83
CA ILE A 92 7.74 -12.08 8.71
C ILE A 92 9.07 -12.62 9.21
N THR A 93 9.90 -13.07 8.25
CA THR A 93 11.27 -13.51 8.54
C THR A 93 12.16 -12.32 8.91
N ALA A 94 13.18 -12.57 9.75
CA ALA A 94 14.19 -11.57 10.10
C ALA A 94 14.83 -10.90 8.87
N LEU A 95 14.99 -11.62 7.76
CA LEU A 95 15.51 -11.09 6.51
C LEU A 95 14.58 -10.04 5.86
N ARG A 96 13.25 -10.23 5.95
CA ARG A 96 12.27 -9.25 5.45
C ARG A 96 12.28 -7.98 6.29
N MET A 97 12.44 -8.11 7.60
CA MET A 97 12.62 -6.96 8.50
C MET A 97 13.91 -6.20 8.19
N ALA A 98 15.02 -6.91 7.95
CA ALA A 98 16.28 -6.27 7.56
C ALA A 98 16.14 -5.53 6.22
N GLY A 99 15.47 -6.11 5.23
CA GLY A 99 15.15 -5.45 3.97
C GLY A 99 14.30 -4.19 4.16
N ALA A 100 13.26 -4.24 4.99
CA ALA A 100 12.44 -3.08 5.32
C ALA A 100 13.26 -1.97 6.01
N ALA A 101 14.18 -2.33 6.91
CA ALA A 101 15.08 -1.37 7.55
C ALA A 101 16.01 -0.70 6.54
N PHE A 102 16.58 -1.45 5.59
CA PHE A 102 17.38 -0.87 4.50
C PHE A 102 16.58 0.09 3.62
N ILE A 103 15.32 -0.23 3.30
CA ILE A 103 14.45 0.68 2.56
C ILE A 103 14.20 1.96 3.36
N ALA A 104 13.92 1.84 4.66
CA ALA A 104 13.73 3.01 5.53
C ALA A 104 14.97 3.90 5.58
N ILE A 105 16.17 3.31 5.69
CA ILE A 105 17.45 4.03 5.63
C ILE A 105 17.62 4.71 4.28
N GLY A 106 17.39 4.00 3.18
CA GLY A 106 17.49 4.57 1.83
C GLY A 106 16.58 5.76 1.61
N VAL A 107 15.33 5.67 2.10
CA VAL A 107 14.38 6.78 2.02
C VAL A 107 14.83 7.94 2.92
N PHE A 108 15.32 7.68 4.13
CA PHE A 108 15.85 8.73 5.01
C PHE A 108 17.03 9.48 4.36
N LEU A 109 17.93 8.77 3.67
CA LEU A 109 19.05 9.39 2.97
C LEU A 109 18.61 10.27 1.80
N ILE A 110 17.54 9.90 1.08
CA ILE A 110 16.98 10.72 -0.01
C ILE A 110 16.29 11.98 0.53
N LEU A 111 15.74 11.92 1.74
CA LEU A 111 15.03 13.03 2.37
C LEU A 111 15.96 14.12 2.96
N LYS A 112 17.27 13.90 2.96
CA LYS A 112 18.27 14.76 3.60
C LYS A 112 19.13 15.46 2.54
#